data_AF-A0A7C5LNF1-F1
#
_entry.id   AF-A0A7C5LNF1-F1
#
_cell.length_a   1.000
_cell.length_b   1.000
_cell.length_c   1.000
_cell.angle_alpha   90.00
_cell.angle_beta   90.00
_cell.angle_gamma   90.00
#
_symmetry.space_group_name_H-M   'P 1'
#
loop_
_entity.id
_entity.type
_entity.pdbx_description
1 polymer ?
#
loop_
_entity_poly.entity_id
_entity_poly.type
_entity_poly.pdbx_seq_one_letter_code
_entity_poly.pdbx_strand_id
1 'polypeptide(L)'
;MKTDSIQIAAEYDVAADDKKRISLRNAKTKYFHVKALSNGCYLLEPRMLVAPEAIPARTRKMLEQSVTNLKKGRASAPVDLTPFLKG
;
A
#
# COMPACT_ATOMS: atom_id res chain seq x y z
N MET A 1 11.90 -0.45 26.34
CA MET A 1 10.66 -0.56 25.54
C MET A 1 9.53 -0.90 26.49
N LYS A 2 8.56 0.00 26.68
CA LYS A 2 7.33 -0.33 27.40
C LYS A 2 6.47 -1.16 26.45
N THR A 3 6.31 -2.45 26.77
CA THR A 3 5.31 -3.29 26.11
C THR A 3 3.97 -2.86 26.70
N ASP A 4 3.23 -2.01 25.98
CA ASP A 4 1.86 -1.69 26.38
C ASP A 4 1.08 -3.00 26.41
N SER A 5 0.69 -3.42 27.60
CA SER A 5 -0.12 -4.61 27.83
C SER A 5 -1.43 -4.47 27.06
N ILE A 6 -1.70 -5.41 26.16
CA ILE A 6 -2.95 -5.45 25.38
C ILE A 6 -4.11 -5.66 26.35
N GLN A 7 -5.01 -4.68 26.43
CA GLN A 7 -6.26 -4.81 27.19
C GLN A 7 -7.40 -5.16 26.24
N ILE A 8 -8.30 -6.03 26.69
CA ILE A 8 -9.53 -6.38 25.96
C ILE A 8 -10.44 -5.15 25.97
N ALA A 9 -10.63 -4.54 24.80
CA ALA A 9 -11.48 -3.35 24.65
C ALA A 9 -12.97 -3.68 24.49
N ALA A 10 -13.29 -4.83 23.91
CA ALA A 10 -14.65 -5.34 23.74
C ALA A 10 -14.62 -6.85 23.44
N GLU A 11 -15.61 -7.58 23.94
CA GLU A 11 -15.81 -9.01 23.71
C GLU A 11 -17.30 -9.25 23.40
N TYR A 12 -17.59 -10.00 22.34
CA TYR A 12 -18.97 -10.26 21.91
C TYR A 12 -19.02 -11.44 20.92
N ASP A 13 -20.16 -12.12 20.89
CA ASP A 13 -20.45 -13.12 19.89
C ASP A 13 -21.03 -12.49 18.61
N VAL A 14 -20.66 -13.03 17.45
CA VAL A 14 -21.17 -12.61 16.15
C VAL A 14 -21.39 -13.81 15.24
N ALA A 15 -22.58 -13.89 14.64
CA ALA A 15 -22.85 -14.88 13.61
C ALA A 15 -22.22 -14.43 12.28
N ALA A 16 -21.62 -15.37 11.56
CA ALA A 16 -21.18 -15.12 10.20
C ALA A 16 -22.40 -15.14 9.24
N ASP A 17 -22.36 -14.29 8.22
CA ASP A 17 -23.37 -14.31 7.17
C ASP A 17 -23.21 -15.54 6.24
N ASP A 18 -24.10 -15.69 5.27
CA ASP A 18 -24.09 -16.80 4.32
C ASP A 18 -22.78 -16.93 3.53
N LYS A 19 -22.03 -15.82 3.40
CA LYS A 19 -20.72 -15.78 2.73
C LYS A 19 -19.55 -15.96 3.70
N LYS A 20 -19.83 -16.37 4.94
CA LYS A 20 -18.85 -16.57 6.02
C LYS A 20 -18.10 -15.29 6.41
N ARG A 21 -18.75 -14.13 6.28
CA ARG A 21 -18.19 -12.83 6.69
C ARG A 21 -18.74 -12.46 8.06
N ILE A 22 -17.92 -11.79 8.87
CA ILE A 22 -18.31 -11.23 10.16
C ILE A 22 -18.20 -9.70 10.13
N SER A 23 -19.07 -9.04 10.88
CA SER A 23 -19.06 -7.58 11.03
C SER A 23 -18.40 -7.20 12.35
N LEU A 24 -17.27 -6.49 12.27
CA LEU A 24 -16.59 -5.96 13.46
C LEU A 24 -17.35 -4.74 14.00
N ARG A 25 -17.87 -4.84 15.22
CA ARG A 25 -18.55 -3.74 15.90
C ARG A 25 -17.55 -2.64 16.25
N ASN A 26 -17.92 -1.39 16.01
CA ASN A 26 -17.12 -0.19 16.35
C ASN A 26 -15.72 -0.14 15.71
N ALA A 27 -15.53 -0.73 14.53
CA ALA A 27 -14.27 -0.67 13.80
C ALA A 27 -13.89 0.79 13.45
N LYS A 28 -12.71 1.23 13.89
CA LYS A 28 -12.19 2.60 13.65
C LYS A 28 -11.63 2.82 12.24
N THR A 29 -11.36 1.75 11.50
CA THR A 29 -10.85 1.81 10.12
C THR A 29 -11.68 0.90 9.20
N LYS A 30 -11.62 1.19 7.90
CA LYS A 30 -12.31 0.42 6.85
C LYS A 30 -11.53 -0.82 6.40
N TYR A 31 -10.19 -0.78 6.46
CA TYR A 31 -9.35 -1.82 5.89
C TYR A 31 -8.47 -2.47 6.95
N PHE A 32 -8.32 -3.77 6.84
CA PHE A 32 -7.52 -4.58 7.75
C PHE A 32 -6.61 -5.50 6.96
N HIS A 33 -5.41 -5.69 7.44
CA HIS A 33 -4.58 -6.82 7.04
C HIS A 33 -4.91 -8.00 7.93
N VAL A 34 -5.31 -9.10 7.29
CA VAL A 34 -5.81 -10.29 7.99
C VAL A 34 -4.78 -11.41 7.84
N LYS A 35 -4.38 -12.00 8.96
CA LYS A 35 -3.58 -13.24 9.00
C LYS A 35 -4.42 -14.34 9.63
N ALA A 36 -4.64 -15.44 8.90
CA ALA A 36 -5.23 -16.66 9.43
C ALA A 36 -4.10 -17.51 10.05
N LEU A 37 -4.26 -17.85 11.32
CA LEU A 37 -3.29 -18.65 12.07
C LEU A 37 -3.69 -20.13 12.05
N SER A 38 -2.73 -21.02 12.21
CA SER A 38 -2.95 -22.48 12.14
C SER A 38 -3.88 -23.01 13.23
N ASN A 39 -4.00 -22.30 14.35
CA ASN A 39 -4.89 -22.63 15.46
C ASN A 39 -6.34 -22.16 15.25
N GLY A 40 -6.68 -21.66 14.06
CA GLY A 40 -8.02 -21.15 13.73
C GLY A 40 -8.29 -19.72 14.17
N CYS A 41 -7.33 -19.05 14.81
CA CYS A 41 -7.45 -17.63 15.15
C CYS A 41 -7.15 -16.73 13.94
N TYR A 42 -7.73 -15.52 13.96
CA TYR A 42 -7.42 -14.48 12.99
C TYR A 42 -6.83 -13.26 13.69
N LEU A 43 -5.73 -12.74 13.15
CA LEU A 43 -5.15 -11.46 13.56
C LEU A 43 -5.53 -10.39 12.54
N LEU A 44 -6.14 -9.31 13.01
CA LEU A 44 -6.58 -8.19 12.18
C LEU A 44 -5.80 -6.93 12.56
N GLU A 45 -4.96 -6.45 11.65
CA GLU A 45 -4.18 -5.22 11.84
C GLU A 45 -4.84 -4.08 11.04
N PRO A 46 -5.31 -3.00 11.69
CA PRO A 46 -5.83 -1.82 10.99
C PRO A 46 -4.85 -1.29 9.94
N ARG A 47 -5.33 -1.02 8.72
CA ARG A 47 -4.56 -0.36 7.68
C ARG A 47 -5.31 0.83 7.10
N MET A 48 -4.56 1.85 6.74
CA MET A 48 -5.02 2.86 5.79
C MET A 48 -4.55 2.43 4.41
N LEU A 49 -5.48 2.23 3.47
CA LEU A 49 -5.12 2.10 2.07
C LEU A 49 -4.74 3.49 1.57
N VAL A 50 -3.44 3.77 1.56
CA VAL A 50 -2.87 4.84 0.77
C VAL A 50 -2.74 4.34 -0.67
N ALA A 51 -2.98 5.23 -1.64
CA ALA A 51 -2.68 4.93 -3.03
C ALA A 51 -1.21 4.49 -3.10
N PRO A 52 -0.90 3.30 -3.68
CA PRO A 52 0.45 2.72 -3.61
C PRO A 52 1.53 3.68 -4.07
N GLU A 53 1.22 4.54 -5.03
CA GLU A 53 2.16 5.48 -5.63
C GLU A 53 1.40 6.71 -6.14
N ALA A 54 0.89 7.56 -5.26
CA ALA A 54 0.54 8.91 -5.69
C ALA A 54 1.85 9.62 -6.06
N ILE A 55 2.23 9.60 -7.34
CA ILE A 55 3.36 10.39 -7.85
C ILE A 55 3.15 11.81 -7.33
N PRO A 56 4.06 12.34 -6.50
CA PRO A 56 3.89 13.68 -5.96
C PRO A 56 3.65 14.66 -7.10
N ALA A 57 2.76 15.65 -6.91
CA ALA A 57 2.41 16.60 -7.97
C ALA A 57 3.66 17.25 -8.62
N ARG A 58 4.70 17.48 -7.81
CA ARG A 58 6.02 17.95 -8.27
C ARG A 58 6.70 16.94 -9.22
N THR A 59 6.82 15.68 -8.81
CA THR A 59 7.41 14.61 -9.64
C THR A 59 6.63 14.42 -10.93
N ARG A 60 5.30 14.45 -10.87
CA ARG A 60 4.43 14.37 -12.05
C ARG A 60 4.70 15.52 -13.02
N LYS A 61 4.79 16.76 -12.52
CA LYS A 61 5.09 17.95 -13.33
C LYS A 61 6.47 17.83 -14.02
N MET A 62 7.48 17.31 -13.32
CA MET A 62 8.81 17.10 -13.90
C MET A 62 8.80 16.07 -15.04
N LEU A 63 8.03 14.99 -14.90
CA LEU A 63 7.86 13.99 -15.96
C LEU A 63 7.17 14.59 -17.19
N GLU A 64 6.08 15.33 -17.00
CA GLU A 64 5.35 16.02 -18.08
C GLU A 64 6.24 17.02 -18.83
N GLN A 65 7.08 17.77 -18.09
CA GLN A 65 8.05 18.70 -18.67
C GLN A 65 9.09 17.96 -19.52
N SER A 66 9.60 16.83 -19.02
CA SER A 66 10.61 16.01 -19.70
C SER A 66 10.08 15.45 -21.01
N VAL A 67 8.84 14.93 -21.02
CA VAL A 67 8.16 14.45 -22.24
C VAL A 67 7.96 15.58 -23.25
N THR A 68 7.56 16.77 -22.78
CA THR A 68 7.36 17.94 -23.65
C THR A 68 8.68 18.39 -24.31
N ASN A 69 9.78 18.39 -23.56
CA ASN A 69 11.10 18.73 -24.09
C ASN A 69 11.58 17.70 -25.11
N LEU A 70 11.39 16.41 -24.82
CA LEU A 70 11.74 15.32 -25.75
C LEU A 70 10.98 15.45 -27.09
N LYS A 71 9.67 15.70 -27.05
CA LYS A 71 8.85 15.93 -28.26
C LYS A 71 9.30 17.16 -29.08
N LYS A 72 9.93 18.14 -28.44
CA LYS A 72 10.49 19.34 -29.08
C LYS A 72 11.94 19.16 -29.55
N GLY A 73 12.49 17.94 -29.46
CA GLY A 73 13.89 17.66 -29.77
C GLY A 73 14.90 18.27 -28.77
N ARG A 74 14.42 18.77 -27.63
CA ARG A 74 15.25 19.33 -26.54
C ARG A 74 15.66 18.21 -25.58
N ALA A 75 16.57 17.36 -26.05
CA ALA A 75 17.13 16.26 -25.28
C ALA A 75 18.63 16.47 -25.06
N SER A 76 19.21 15.73 -24.13
CA SER A 76 20.67 15.65 -24.00
C SER A 76 21.28 14.98 -25.23
N ALA A 77 22.61 15.09 -25.36
CA ALA A 77 23.33 14.25 -26.30
C ALA A 77 23.03 12.76 -26.05
N PRO A 78 23.06 11.91 -27.09
CA PRO A 78 22.93 10.48 -26.93
C PRO A 78 23.95 9.95 -25.91
N VAL A 79 23.50 9.09 -25.01
CA VAL A 79 24.38 8.40 -24.07
C VAL A 79 25.02 7.23 -24.82
N ASP A 80 26.35 7.18 -24.82
CA ASP A 80 27.08 6.02 -25.33
C ASP A 80 26.99 4.87 -24.32
N LEU A 81 26.32 3.78 -24.72
CA LEU A 81 26.13 2.58 -23.92
C LEU A 81 27.03 1.43 -24.35
N THR A 82 27.88 1.63 -25.37
CA THR A 82 28.79 0.61 -25.92
C THR A 82 29.66 -0.07 -24.84
N PRO A 83 30.18 0.63 -23.81
CA PRO A 83 30.97 -0.01 -22.74
C PRO A 83 30.21 -1.03 -21.88
N PHE A 84 28.87 -1.01 -21.90
CA PHE A 84 28.01 -1.84 -21.06
C PHE A 84 27.35 -2.98 -21.82
N LEU A 85 27.42 -2.96 -23.15
CA LEU A 85 26.93 -4.02 -24.02
C LEU A 85 28.02 -5.10 -24.14
N LYS A 86 28.15 -5.96 -23.13
CA LYS A 86 28.93 -7.20 -23.28
C LYS A 86 28.09 -8.23 -24.05
N GLY A 87 28.60 -8.67 -25.19
CA GLY A 87 28.26 -9.96 -25.79
C GLY A 87 28.97 -11.10 -25.07
#